data_AF-A0A6N2LX51-F1
#
_entry.id   AF-A0A6N2LX51-F1
#
_cell.length_a   1.000
_cell.length_b   1.000
_cell.length_c   1.000
_cell.angle_alpha   90.00
_cell.angle_beta   90.00
_cell.angle_gamma   90.00
#
_symmetry.space_group_name_H-M   'P 1'
#
loop_
_entity.id
_entity.type
_entity.pdbx_description
1 polymer ?
#
loop_
_entity_poly.entity_id
_entity_poly.type
_entity_poly.pdbx_seq_one_letter_code
_entity_poly.pdbx_strand_id
1 'polypeptide(L)'
;MQTPRSPLQLPAHASQITVLSIDGGGIRGIIPGTILAFLESELQNNPSTNALLSDICIGTSAAPTYLPAHYFETKDPSGKVRDFNLIDGGVAANNPTLVAISEVSKAINQEGPDSFCMNPMEYGRFLVLSLGTGTAKSEEKYDAEEAAKWGLLGWLTADNSTPLVDVFTQASADMVDFHISTVFQALNSEENYLRIQDDTLTGTLSSVDVATKENLENLVKVGEELLKKPVSRVNMATGVFEPINKMTNEEALIKLAKLLSREMHLREANSAGGN
;
A
#
# COMPACT_ATOMS: atom_id res chain seq x y z
N MET A 1 -6.46 -37.46 -8.23
CA MET A 1 -6.94 -36.10 -7.89
C MET A 1 -5.75 -35.18 -8.04
N GLN A 2 -5.75 -34.31 -9.04
CA GLN A 2 -4.72 -33.28 -9.16
C GLN A 2 -4.94 -32.29 -8.00
N THR A 3 -3.90 -32.08 -7.20
CA THR A 3 -3.83 -30.92 -6.29
C THR A 3 -4.04 -29.66 -7.13
N PRO A 4 -4.91 -28.72 -6.72
CA PRO A 4 -5.00 -27.43 -7.40
C PRO A 4 -3.59 -26.83 -7.43
N ARG A 5 -3.12 -26.37 -8.60
CA ARG A 5 -1.88 -25.60 -8.66
C ARG A 5 -2.05 -24.38 -7.75
N SER A 6 -1.06 -24.09 -6.90
CA SER A 6 -1.00 -22.84 -6.16
C SER A 6 -1.17 -21.68 -7.15
N PRO A 7 -2.09 -20.72 -6.90
CA PRO A 7 -2.30 -19.58 -7.79
C PRO A 7 -1.06 -18.67 -7.92
N LEU A 8 -0.02 -18.93 -7.13
CA LEU A 8 1.25 -18.21 -7.10
C LEU A 8 2.45 -18.99 -7.62
N GLN A 9 2.24 -20.12 -8.30
CA GLN A 9 3.33 -20.68 -9.08
C GLN A 9 3.69 -19.66 -10.16
N LEU A 10 4.64 -18.77 -9.84
CA LEU A 10 5.16 -17.78 -10.75
C LEU A 10 5.69 -18.62 -11.91
N PRO A 11 5.15 -18.46 -13.13
CA PRO A 11 5.65 -19.26 -14.23
C PRO A 11 7.15 -19.04 -14.27
N ALA A 12 7.92 -20.12 -14.48
CA ALA A 12 9.39 -20.11 -14.54
C ALA A 12 9.97 -19.12 -15.59
N HIS A 13 9.11 -18.36 -16.25
CA HIS A 13 9.36 -17.40 -17.31
C HIS A 13 8.77 -15.99 -17.03
N ALA A 14 8.25 -15.70 -15.83
CA ALA A 14 7.78 -14.34 -15.50
C ALA A 14 8.97 -13.37 -15.45
N SER A 15 9.00 -12.41 -16.37
CA SER A 15 10.11 -11.46 -16.49
C SER A 15 10.08 -10.39 -15.40
N GLN A 16 8.88 -10.08 -14.87
CA GLN A 16 8.64 -9.05 -13.88
C GLN A 16 7.71 -9.53 -12.75
N ILE A 17 7.93 -8.97 -11.55
CA ILE A 17 7.13 -9.16 -10.34
C ILE A 17 6.29 -7.90 -10.15
N THR A 18 4.97 -8.02 -10.22
CA THR A 18 4.06 -6.87 -10.19
C THR A 18 3.50 -6.68 -8.79
N VAL A 19 3.66 -5.48 -8.22
CA VAL A 19 3.11 -5.09 -6.93
C VAL A 19 2.24 -3.86 -7.13
N LEU A 20 1.02 -3.89 -6.61
CA LEU A 20 0.22 -2.69 -6.42
C LEU A 20 0.03 -2.51 -4.90
N SER A 21 0.15 -1.27 -4.46
CA SER A 21 -0.08 -0.85 -3.08
C SER A 21 -0.98 0.37 -3.12
N ILE A 22 -1.93 0.41 -2.20
CA ILE A 22 -2.82 1.55 -2.01
C ILE A 22 -2.70 1.91 -0.53
N ASP A 23 -2.32 3.15 -0.25
CA ASP A 23 -2.28 3.68 1.10
C ASP A 23 -3.68 3.75 1.68
N GLY A 24 -3.75 3.68 3.00
CA GLY A 24 -4.99 3.90 3.70
C GLY A 24 -4.71 4.34 5.12
N GLY A 25 -5.01 5.61 5.40
CA GLY A 25 -5.39 6.01 6.75
C GLY A 25 -6.91 5.89 6.85
N GLY A 26 -7.42 4.74 7.27
CA GLY A 26 -8.87 4.51 7.42
C GLY A 26 -9.65 4.41 6.11
N ILE A 27 -10.26 3.24 5.89
CA ILE A 27 -11.21 2.93 4.80
C ILE A 27 -10.52 2.70 3.43
N ARG A 28 -10.19 1.42 3.20
CA ARG A 28 -9.84 0.74 1.92
C ARG A 28 -8.37 0.48 1.58
N GLY A 29 -7.53 0.26 2.58
CA GLY A 29 -6.18 -0.26 2.32
C GLY A 29 -6.05 -1.75 2.58
N ILE A 30 -6.46 -2.65 1.66
CA ILE A 30 -5.88 -4.01 1.52
C ILE A 30 -6.04 -4.49 0.05
N ILE A 31 -4.93 -4.36 -0.68
CA ILE A 31 -4.34 -5.38 -1.57
C ILE A 31 -4.90 -5.61 -3.01
N PRO A 32 -4.01 -5.66 -4.03
CA PRO A 32 -4.26 -6.25 -5.35
C PRO A 32 -4.43 -7.77 -5.23
N GLY A 33 -5.28 -8.38 -6.05
CA GLY A 33 -5.61 -9.83 -6.00
C GLY A 33 -4.43 -10.81 -5.84
N THR A 34 -3.19 -10.44 -6.17
CA THR A 34 -1.97 -11.22 -5.90
C THR A 34 -1.65 -11.39 -4.41
N ILE A 35 -1.76 -10.36 -3.56
CA ILE A 35 -1.50 -10.55 -2.11
C ILE A 35 -2.72 -11.19 -1.43
N LEU A 36 -3.94 -11.07 -1.99
CA LEU A 36 -5.10 -11.83 -1.50
C LEU A 36 -4.95 -13.32 -1.85
N ALA A 37 -4.46 -13.65 -3.05
CA ALA A 37 -4.13 -15.03 -3.41
C ALA A 37 -2.95 -15.59 -2.58
N PHE A 38 -1.98 -14.74 -2.21
CA PHE A 38 -0.89 -15.11 -1.30
C PHE A 38 -1.39 -15.33 0.11
N LEU A 39 -2.16 -14.38 0.65
CA LEU A 39 -2.82 -14.53 1.93
C LEU A 39 -3.65 -15.82 1.89
N GLU A 40 -4.47 -16.06 0.87
CA GLU A 40 -5.22 -17.30 0.70
C GLU A 40 -4.33 -18.56 0.73
N SER A 41 -3.14 -18.54 0.13
CA SER A 41 -2.17 -19.64 0.21
C SER A 41 -1.54 -19.79 1.61
N GLU A 42 -1.21 -18.69 2.29
CA GLU A 42 -0.71 -18.70 3.68
C GLU A 42 -1.81 -19.12 4.65
N LEU A 43 -3.07 -18.78 4.37
CA LEU A 43 -4.25 -19.20 5.11
C LEU A 43 -4.51 -20.70 4.96
N GLN A 44 -4.10 -21.32 3.85
CA GLN A 44 -4.09 -22.79 3.72
C GLN A 44 -2.99 -23.43 4.59
N ASN A 45 -1.84 -22.78 4.74
CA ASN A 45 -0.74 -23.22 5.62
C ASN A 45 -1.04 -22.98 7.10
N ASN A 46 -1.83 -21.95 7.42
CA ASN A 46 -2.27 -21.61 8.77
C ASN A 46 -3.79 -21.40 8.80
N PRO A 47 -4.57 -22.48 8.88
CA PRO A 47 -6.03 -22.39 8.92
C PRO A 47 -6.57 -21.52 10.06
N SER A 48 -5.80 -21.36 11.15
CA SER A 48 -6.16 -20.51 12.28
C SER A 48 -6.12 -19.01 11.97
N THR A 49 -5.64 -18.59 10.80
CA THR A 49 -5.69 -17.18 10.38
C THR A 49 -6.75 -16.92 9.31
N ASN A 50 -7.50 -17.95 8.89
CA ASN A 50 -8.49 -17.87 7.82
C ASN A 50 -9.77 -17.15 8.28
N ALA A 51 -9.65 -15.82 8.41
CA ALA A 51 -10.71 -14.93 8.83
C ALA A 51 -11.67 -14.61 7.69
N LEU A 52 -12.88 -14.13 8.03
CA LEU A 52 -13.78 -13.57 7.02
C LEU A 52 -13.15 -12.29 6.44
N LEU A 53 -13.28 -12.10 5.13
CA LEU A 53 -12.80 -10.88 4.48
C LEU A 53 -13.44 -9.62 5.08
N SER A 54 -14.70 -9.70 5.53
CA SER A 54 -15.35 -8.61 6.24
C SER A 54 -14.64 -8.23 7.54
N ASP A 55 -14.16 -9.21 8.32
CA ASP A 55 -13.45 -8.96 9.57
C ASP A 55 -12.09 -8.29 9.33
N ILE A 56 -11.39 -8.74 8.28
CA ILE A 56 -10.14 -8.13 7.83
C ILE A 56 -10.39 -6.67 7.41
N CYS A 57 -11.41 -6.42 6.59
CA CYS A 57 -11.76 -5.08 6.12
C CYS A 57 -12.18 -4.12 7.24
N ILE A 58 -12.93 -4.60 8.24
CA ILE A 58 -13.31 -3.79 9.41
C ILE A 58 -12.06 -3.51 10.26
N GLY A 59 -11.29 -4.56 10.59
CA GLY A 59 -10.09 -4.44 11.42
C GLY A 59 -9.07 -3.46 10.83
N THR A 60 -8.75 -3.60 9.54
CA THR A 60 -7.78 -2.73 8.87
C THR A 60 -8.23 -1.27 8.75
N SER A 61 -9.52 -0.97 8.93
CA SER A 61 -10.09 0.37 8.83
C SER A 61 -10.46 0.96 10.21
N ALA A 62 -10.25 0.23 11.31
CA ALA A 62 -10.71 0.61 12.64
C ALA A 62 -9.78 1.65 13.29
N ALA A 63 -9.75 2.86 12.73
CA ALA A 63 -8.84 3.93 13.13
C ALA A 63 -9.10 4.35 14.58
N PRO A 64 -8.07 4.36 15.46
CA PRO A 64 -8.20 4.95 16.79
C PRO A 64 -8.79 6.35 16.71
N THR A 65 -9.57 6.74 17.71
CA THR A 65 -10.36 7.99 17.77
C THR A 65 -11.53 8.12 16.78
N TYR A 66 -11.59 7.34 15.71
CA TYR A 66 -12.68 7.36 14.72
C TYR A 66 -13.64 6.17 14.86
N LEU A 67 -13.09 4.97 15.04
CA LEU A 67 -13.83 3.71 15.02
C LEU A 67 -13.42 2.81 16.20
N PRO A 68 -14.34 1.96 16.70
CA PRO A 68 -14.02 0.99 17.74
C PRO A 68 -13.08 -0.09 17.18
N ALA A 69 -12.22 -0.64 18.06
CA ALA A 69 -11.43 -1.83 17.74
C ALA A 69 -12.36 -3.00 17.35
N HIS A 70 -11.89 -3.85 16.43
CA HIS A 70 -12.64 -4.98 15.91
C HIS A 70 -12.18 -6.30 16.54
N TYR A 71 -13.14 -7.05 17.09
CA TYR A 71 -12.89 -8.37 17.68
C TYR A 71 -13.58 -9.45 16.87
N PHE A 72 -12.87 -10.55 16.61
CA PHE A 72 -13.45 -11.78 16.07
C PHE A 72 -12.57 -12.98 16.42
N GLU A 73 -13.10 -14.18 16.14
CA GLU A 73 -12.41 -15.45 16.38
C GLU A 73 -12.36 -16.29 15.11
N THR A 74 -11.30 -17.06 14.94
CA THR A 74 -11.22 -18.14 13.96
C THR A 74 -11.04 -19.47 14.67
N LYS A 75 -11.26 -20.56 13.94
CA LYS A 75 -11.03 -21.93 14.42
C LYS A 75 -10.19 -22.68 13.42
N ASP A 76 -9.18 -23.39 13.92
CA ASP A 76 -8.40 -24.31 13.10
C ASP A 76 -9.13 -25.66 12.92
N PRO A 77 -8.65 -26.57 12.04
CA PRO A 77 -9.23 -27.90 11.85
C PRO A 77 -9.26 -28.78 13.10
N SER A 78 -8.44 -28.49 14.11
CA SER A 78 -8.45 -29.19 15.40
C SER A 78 -9.52 -28.64 16.37
N GLY A 79 -10.19 -27.56 15.98
CA GLY A 79 -11.19 -26.86 16.78
C GLY A 79 -10.60 -25.84 17.76
N LYS A 80 -9.28 -25.59 17.70
CA LYS A 80 -8.64 -24.59 18.56
C LYS A 80 -9.05 -23.19 18.09
N VAL A 81 -9.54 -22.41 19.05
CA VAL A 81 -9.93 -21.01 18.85
C VAL A 81 -8.71 -20.11 18.86
N ARG A 82 -8.69 -19.11 17.97
CA ARG A 82 -7.76 -18.00 18.00
C ARG A 82 -8.53 -16.69 18.00
N ASP A 83 -8.18 -15.81 18.93
CA ASP A 83 -8.79 -14.50 19.10
C ASP A 83 -8.02 -13.45 18.29
N PHE A 84 -8.75 -12.50 17.70
CA PHE A 84 -8.20 -11.35 17.00
C PHE A 84 -8.76 -10.07 17.62
N ASN A 85 -7.87 -9.14 17.95
CA ASN A 85 -8.19 -7.82 18.49
C ASN A 85 -7.48 -6.80 17.60
N LEU A 86 -8.19 -6.26 16.60
CA LEU A 86 -7.61 -5.47 15.53
C LEU A 86 -7.98 -3.99 15.65
N ILE A 87 -7.03 -3.15 15.24
CA ILE A 87 -7.20 -1.72 14.97
C ILE A 87 -6.63 -1.44 13.57
N ASP A 88 -6.80 -0.22 13.10
CA ASP A 88 -6.38 0.22 11.77
C ASP A 88 -4.92 -0.11 11.42
N GLY A 89 -4.74 -0.56 10.18
CA GLY A 89 -3.43 -0.92 9.64
C GLY A 89 -2.48 0.28 9.52
N GLY A 90 -3.00 1.51 9.42
CA GLY A 90 -2.24 2.75 9.38
C GLY A 90 -1.37 2.99 10.61
N VAL A 91 -1.73 2.40 11.76
CA VAL A 91 -0.89 2.39 12.97
C VAL A 91 0.40 1.60 12.77
N ALA A 92 0.37 0.55 11.94
CA ALA A 92 1.50 -0.32 11.68
C ALA A 92 2.24 0.00 10.37
N ALA A 93 1.50 0.26 9.30
CA ALA A 93 2.02 0.52 7.95
C ALA A 93 1.00 1.30 7.11
N ASN A 94 0.97 2.63 7.28
CA ASN A 94 0.08 3.51 6.51
C ASN A 94 0.36 3.52 5.00
N ASN A 95 1.62 3.31 4.62
CA ASN A 95 2.03 2.97 3.26
C ASN A 95 2.46 1.50 3.23
N PRO A 96 1.58 0.57 2.80
CA PRO A 96 1.86 -0.87 2.87
C PRO A 96 2.81 -1.36 1.77
N THR A 97 3.39 -0.47 0.96
CA THR A 97 4.19 -0.86 -0.22
C THR A 97 5.38 -1.75 0.17
N LEU A 98 6.09 -1.43 1.25
CA LEU A 98 7.23 -2.24 1.70
C LEU A 98 6.79 -3.59 2.27
N VAL A 99 5.65 -3.63 2.97
CA VAL A 99 5.04 -4.87 3.46
C VAL A 99 4.69 -5.78 2.27
N ALA A 100 4.04 -5.22 1.24
CA ALA A 100 3.69 -5.94 0.02
C ALA A 100 4.92 -6.51 -0.69
N ILE A 101 5.99 -5.73 -0.86
CA ILE A 101 7.25 -6.20 -1.44
C ILE A 101 7.86 -7.33 -0.59
N SER A 102 7.85 -7.19 0.73
CA SER A 102 8.37 -8.21 1.65
C SER A 102 7.60 -9.53 1.56
N GLU A 103 6.26 -9.50 1.56
CA GLU A 103 5.43 -10.70 1.48
C GLU A 103 5.60 -11.42 0.13
N VAL A 104 5.61 -10.67 -0.98
CA VAL A 104 5.90 -11.26 -2.30
C VAL A 104 7.30 -11.87 -2.34
N SER A 105 8.29 -11.23 -1.71
CA SER A 105 9.66 -11.75 -1.65
C SER A 105 9.75 -13.05 -0.83
N LYS A 106 9.01 -13.14 0.29
CA LYS A 106 8.91 -14.38 1.09
C LYS A 106 8.24 -15.49 0.29
N ALA A 107 7.13 -15.20 -0.38
CA ALA A 107 6.41 -16.17 -1.21
C ALA A 107 7.33 -16.83 -2.24
N ILE A 108 8.17 -16.03 -2.90
CA ILE A 108 9.09 -16.53 -3.91
C ILE A 108 10.20 -17.39 -3.29
N ASN A 109 10.73 -16.99 -2.13
CA ASN A 109 11.81 -17.73 -1.47
C ASN A 109 11.37 -19.05 -0.81
N GLN A 110 10.08 -19.25 -0.57
CA GLN A 110 9.54 -20.47 0.06
C GLN A 110 9.35 -21.65 -0.92
N GLU A 111 9.52 -21.46 -2.23
CA GLU A 111 9.29 -22.50 -3.26
C GLU A 111 10.42 -23.57 -3.39
N GLY A 112 11.42 -23.59 -2.49
CA GLY A 112 12.43 -24.67 -2.36
C GLY A 112 13.73 -24.45 -3.15
N PRO A 113 14.77 -25.30 -2.96
CA PRO A 113 16.12 -25.09 -3.48
C PRO A 113 16.27 -25.23 -5.01
N ASP A 114 15.28 -25.80 -5.70
CA ASP A 114 15.17 -25.82 -7.18
C ASP A 114 14.31 -24.67 -7.73
N SER A 115 13.66 -23.88 -6.87
CA SER A 115 13.07 -22.61 -7.26
C SER A 115 14.17 -21.56 -7.27
N PHE A 116 14.28 -20.85 -8.40
CA PHE A 116 15.15 -19.71 -8.66
C PHE A 116 15.94 -19.19 -7.46
N CYS A 117 17.27 -19.28 -7.52
CA CYS A 117 18.13 -18.39 -6.76
C CYS A 117 17.80 -16.94 -7.15
N MET A 118 16.81 -16.35 -6.49
CA MET A 118 16.68 -14.92 -6.40
C MET A 118 17.96 -14.42 -5.74
N ASN A 119 18.76 -13.68 -6.51
CA ASN A 119 19.77 -12.86 -5.87
C ASN A 119 19.00 -11.87 -4.97
N PRO A 120 19.34 -11.70 -3.68
CA PRO A 120 18.60 -10.87 -2.71
C PRO A 120 18.39 -9.39 -3.08
N MET A 121 18.82 -8.98 -4.28
CA MET A 121 18.95 -7.61 -4.78
C MET A 121 18.23 -7.34 -6.10
N GLU A 122 17.42 -8.26 -6.66
CA GLU A 122 16.73 -8.03 -7.94
C GLU A 122 15.47 -7.14 -7.85
N TYR A 123 15.55 -5.99 -7.17
CA TYR A 123 14.49 -4.96 -7.24
C TYR A 123 14.20 -4.51 -8.68
N GLY A 124 15.16 -4.67 -9.61
CA GLY A 124 14.97 -4.40 -11.03
C GLY A 124 13.91 -5.28 -11.72
N ARG A 125 13.46 -6.37 -11.10
CA ARG A 125 12.33 -7.17 -11.58
C ARG A 125 11.00 -6.73 -10.99
N PHE A 126 11.00 -6.02 -9.88
CA PHE A 126 9.76 -5.50 -9.31
C PHE A 126 9.25 -4.35 -10.18
N LEU A 127 7.95 -4.34 -10.42
CA LEU A 127 7.19 -3.26 -11.02
C LEU A 127 6.10 -2.87 -10.03
N VAL A 128 6.27 -1.71 -9.40
CA VAL A 128 5.52 -1.30 -8.21
C VAL A 128 4.71 -0.05 -8.51
N LEU A 129 3.39 -0.15 -8.37
CA LEU A 129 2.47 0.98 -8.33
C LEU A 129 2.05 1.23 -6.89
N SER A 130 2.31 2.42 -6.37
CA SER A 130 1.89 2.85 -5.04
C SER A 130 0.95 4.04 -5.17
N LEU A 131 -0.28 3.92 -4.68
CA LEU A 131 -1.31 4.95 -4.75
C LEU A 131 -1.56 5.50 -3.36
N GLY A 132 -1.26 6.78 -3.16
CA GLY A 132 -1.61 7.49 -1.94
C GLY A 132 -3.01 8.09 -1.99
N THR A 133 -3.62 8.33 -0.83
CA THR A 133 -4.93 8.98 -0.69
C THR A 133 -4.84 10.50 -0.54
N GLY A 134 -3.64 11.04 -0.72
CA GLY A 134 -3.31 12.43 -0.50
C GLY A 134 -3.15 12.82 0.97
N THR A 135 -2.47 13.95 1.20
CA THR A 135 -2.17 14.49 2.54
C THR A 135 -2.29 16.01 2.54
N ALA A 136 -2.39 16.59 3.74
CA ALA A 136 -2.42 18.03 3.98
C ALA A 136 -1.04 18.59 4.40
N LYS A 137 0.04 18.13 3.76
CA LYS A 137 1.38 18.62 4.13
C LYS A 137 1.55 20.12 3.91
N SER A 138 0.86 20.70 2.94
CA SER A 138 0.91 22.14 2.67
C SER A 138 0.17 23.01 3.70
N GLU A 139 -0.60 22.43 4.63
CA GLU A 139 -1.35 23.22 5.61
C GLU A 139 -0.48 23.72 6.78
N GLU A 140 0.73 23.17 6.97
CA GLU A 140 1.62 23.52 8.10
C GLU A 140 0.85 23.62 9.43
N LYS A 141 0.04 22.58 9.72
CA LYS A 141 -1.05 22.64 10.72
C LYS A 141 -0.63 23.13 12.11
N TYR A 142 0.61 22.87 12.52
CA TYR A 142 1.12 23.21 13.85
C TYR A 142 2.53 23.76 13.76
N ASP A 143 2.82 24.71 14.65
CA ASP A 143 4.18 25.17 14.90
C ASP A 143 4.70 24.69 16.27
N ALA A 144 6.02 24.77 16.45
CA ALA A 144 6.67 24.31 17.67
C ALA A 144 6.30 25.15 18.91
N GLU A 145 5.94 26.42 18.74
CA GLU A 145 5.56 27.29 19.84
C GLU A 145 4.17 26.93 20.39
N GLU A 146 3.25 26.58 19.49
CA GLU A 146 1.94 26.06 19.80
C GLU A 146 2.03 24.69 20.47
N ALA A 147 2.74 23.75 19.84
CA ALA A 147 2.88 22.38 20.34
C ALA A 147 3.63 22.31 21.69
N ALA A 148 4.52 23.26 21.98
CA ALA A 148 5.19 23.35 23.28
C ALA A 148 4.23 23.63 24.44
N LYS A 149 3.05 24.20 24.15
CA LYS A 149 2.00 24.48 25.14
C LYS A 149 1.06 23.27 25.31
N TRP A 150 1.18 22.24 24.46
CA TRP A 150 0.31 21.07 24.52
C TRP A 150 0.67 20.16 25.69
N GLY A 151 -0.34 19.86 26.51
CA GLY A 151 -0.33 18.70 27.40
C GLY A 151 -0.86 17.44 26.70
N LEU A 152 -1.17 16.39 27.47
CA LEU A 152 -1.71 15.13 26.93
C LEU A 152 -2.92 15.34 25.99
N LEU A 153 -3.85 16.23 26.37
CA LEU A 153 -5.05 16.49 25.58
C LEU A 153 -4.74 17.22 24.26
N GLY A 154 -3.77 18.14 24.22
CA GLY A 154 -3.39 18.82 22.98
C GLY A 154 -2.80 17.85 21.96
N TRP A 155 -1.94 16.93 22.42
CA TRP A 155 -1.39 15.88 21.57
C TRP A 155 -2.43 14.88 21.06
N LEU A 156 -3.48 14.60 21.83
CA LEU A 156 -4.57 13.70 21.43
C LEU A 156 -5.62 14.41 20.57
N THR A 157 -5.87 15.71 20.82
CA THR A 157 -6.90 16.51 20.16
C THR A 157 -6.47 17.98 20.11
N ALA A 158 -6.22 18.50 18.91
CA ALA A 158 -6.01 19.93 18.67
C ALA A 158 -6.69 20.33 17.36
N ASP A 159 -7.40 21.46 17.34
CA ASP A 159 -8.02 22.05 16.14
C ASP A 159 -8.77 21.05 15.24
N ASN A 160 -9.64 20.23 15.86
CA ASN A 160 -10.43 19.17 15.21
C ASN A 160 -9.60 18.09 14.49
N SER A 161 -8.35 17.91 14.88
CA SER A 161 -7.45 16.86 14.42
C SER A 161 -6.99 15.96 15.57
N THR A 162 -6.17 14.96 15.24
CA THR A 162 -5.52 14.08 16.22
C THR A 162 -4.01 14.10 16.01
N PRO A 163 -3.29 15.13 16.51
CA PRO A 163 -1.91 15.41 16.09
C PRO A 163 -0.95 14.23 16.24
N LEU A 164 -1.05 13.48 17.34
CA LEU A 164 -0.20 12.32 17.57
C LEU A 164 -0.44 11.22 16.53
N VAL A 165 -1.70 10.93 16.20
CA VAL A 165 -2.06 9.92 15.20
C VAL A 165 -1.61 10.38 13.82
N ASP A 166 -1.86 11.65 13.47
CA ASP A 166 -1.46 12.24 12.19
C ASP A 166 0.06 12.18 11.98
N VAL A 167 0.84 12.58 12.99
CA VAL A 167 2.31 12.58 12.91
C VAL A 167 2.86 11.18 12.68
N PHE A 168 2.44 10.18 13.48
CA PHE A 168 2.93 8.80 13.30
C PHE A 168 2.51 8.19 11.95
N THR A 169 1.26 8.43 11.55
CA THR A 169 0.66 7.87 10.34
C THR A 169 1.30 8.48 9.08
N GLN A 170 1.50 9.80 9.04
CA GLN A 170 2.17 10.49 7.92
C GLN A 170 3.66 10.17 7.88
N ALA A 171 4.36 10.22 9.02
CA ALA A 171 5.79 9.87 9.07
C ALA A 171 6.04 8.43 8.62
N SER A 172 5.17 7.49 8.98
CA SER A 172 5.27 6.11 8.50
C SER A 172 5.16 6.02 6.98
N ALA A 173 4.25 6.78 6.35
CA ALA A 173 4.07 6.77 4.91
C ALA A 173 5.27 7.38 4.17
N ASP A 174 5.76 8.52 4.67
CA ASP A 174 6.90 9.25 4.11
C ASP A 174 8.19 8.44 4.18
N MET A 175 8.44 7.79 5.32
CA MET A 175 9.63 6.93 5.46
C MET A 175 9.59 5.75 4.50
N VAL A 176 8.43 5.14 4.24
CA VAL A 176 8.34 4.03 3.27
C VAL A 176 8.66 4.51 1.86
N ASP A 177 8.10 5.65 1.43
CA ASP A 177 8.37 6.22 0.11
C ASP A 177 9.85 6.60 -0.05
N PHE A 178 10.45 7.18 1.00
CA PHE A 178 11.89 7.48 1.06
C PHE A 178 12.75 6.22 0.86
N HIS A 179 12.47 5.14 1.61
CA HIS A 179 13.27 3.92 1.53
C HIS A 179 13.14 3.26 0.16
N ILE A 180 11.92 3.13 -0.37
CA ILE A 180 11.68 2.49 -1.65
C ILE A 180 12.30 3.32 -2.78
N SER A 181 12.08 4.63 -2.79
CA SER A 181 12.69 5.53 -3.77
C SER A 181 14.22 5.42 -3.77
N THR A 182 14.85 5.40 -2.58
CA THR A 182 16.31 5.24 -2.44
C THR A 182 16.79 3.91 -3.03
N VAL A 183 16.13 2.81 -2.69
CA VAL A 183 16.53 1.47 -3.14
C VAL A 183 16.40 1.33 -4.65
N PHE A 184 15.27 1.76 -5.23
CA PHE A 184 15.06 1.67 -6.67
C PHE A 184 16.03 2.57 -7.46
N GLN A 185 16.36 3.76 -6.94
CA GLN A 185 17.39 4.64 -7.54
C GLN A 185 18.79 4.04 -7.45
N ALA A 186 19.18 3.51 -6.29
CA ALA A 186 20.50 2.89 -6.10
C ALA A 186 20.72 1.68 -7.03
N LEU A 187 19.63 1.05 -7.48
CA LEU A 187 19.63 -0.10 -8.38
C LEU A 187 19.30 0.25 -9.84
N ASN A 188 19.34 1.55 -10.21
CA ASN A 188 19.03 2.06 -11.56
C ASN A 188 17.70 1.50 -12.11
N SER A 189 16.71 1.37 -11.23
CA SER A 189 15.41 0.78 -11.50
C SER A 189 14.29 1.76 -11.16
N GLU A 190 14.59 3.05 -11.04
CA GLU A 190 13.66 4.07 -10.56
C GLU A 190 12.38 4.20 -11.40
N GLU A 191 12.42 3.82 -12.69
CA GLU A 191 11.21 3.77 -13.53
C GLU A 191 10.22 2.67 -13.13
N ASN A 192 10.67 1.68 -12.37
CA ASN A 192 9.83 0.57 -11.94
C ASN A 192 9.01 0.89 -10.69
N TYR A 193 9.29 2.01 -9.99
CA TYR A 193 8.51 2.48 -8.87
C TYR A 193 7.73 3.74 -9.27
N LEU A 194 6.41 3.60 -9.37
CA LEU A 194 5.49 4.71 -9.62
C LEU A 194 4.66 4.97 -8.37
N ARG A 195 4.90 6.12 -7.74
CA ARG A 195 4.09 6.66 -6.66
C ARG A 195 3.17 7.75 -7.19
N ILE A 196 1.87 7.64 -6.95
CA ILE A 196 0.88 8.68 -7.26
C ILE A 196 0.34 9.21 -5.93
N GLN A 197 0.56 10.49 -5.66
CA GLN A 197 0.24 11.12 -4.38
C GLN A 197 -0.04 12.60 -4.58
N ASP A 198 -0.97 13.15 -3.78
CA ASP A 198 -1.26 14.59 -3.71
C ASP A 198 -1.02 15.12 -2.29
N ASP A 199 -0.05 15.99 -2.11
CA ASP A 199 0.30 16.56 -0.79
C ASP A 199 -0.30 17.96 -0.56
N THR A 200 -1.23 18.37 -1.43
CA THR A 200 -1.82 19.71 -1.46
C THR A 200 -3.29 19.75 -1.01
N LEU A 201 -3.79 18.67 -0.41
CA LEU A 201 -5.16 18.64 0.09
C LEU A 201 -5.33 19.65 1.23
N THR A 202 -6.46 20.34 1.26
CA THR A 202 -6.77 21.30 2.32
C THR A 202 -8.22 21.22 2.79
N GLY A 203 -8.47 21.67 4.02
CA GLY A 203 -9.80 21.76 4.62
C GLY A 203 -10.53 20.41 4.64
N THR A 204 -11.76 20.37 4.12
CA THR A 204 -12.57 19.13 4.13
C THR A 204 -12.01 18.03 3.23
N LEU A 205 -11.18 18.38 2.24
CA LEU A 205 -10.56 17.41 1.34
C LEU A 205 -9.48 16.59 2.03
N SER A 206 -8.85 17.12 3.08
CA SER A 206 -7.86 16.40 3.87
C SER A 206 -8.46 15.65 5.06
N SER A 207 -9.79 15.78 5.29
CA SER A 207 -10.49 15.08 6.36
C SER A 207 -10.80 13.64 5.99
N VAL A 208 -10.55 12.72 6.91
CA VAL A 208 -10.76 11.27 6.71
C VAL A 208 -12.19 10.81 6.95
N ASP A 209 -13.03 11.64 7.56
CA ASP A 209 -14.38 11.32 8.04
C ASP A 209 -15.51 12.14 7.39
N VAL A 210 -15.19 13.07 6.48
CA VAL A 210 -16.18 13.92 5.81
C VAL A 210 -16.69 13.27 4.53
N ALA A 211 -17.73 12.44 4.67
CA ALA A 211 -18.35 11.69 3.56
C ALA A 211 -19.57 12.41 2.92
N THR A 212 -19.58 13.75 2.90
CA THR A 212 -20.66 14.48 2.21
C THR A 212 -20.56 14.28 0.70
N LYS A 213 -21.69 14.29 0.00
CA LYS A 213 -21.72 14.13 -1.47
C LYS A 213 -20.82 15.15 -2.17
N GLU A 214 -20.85 16.40 -1.73
CA GLU A 214 -20.01 17.47 -2.24
C GLU A 214 -18.51 17.18 -2.05
N ASN A 215 -18.10 16.75 -0.86
CA ASN A 215 -16.69 16.44 -0.59
C ASN A 215 -16.21 15.27 -1.44
N LEU A 216 -17.03 14.22 -1.58
CA LEU A 216 -16.72 13.06 -2.42
C LEU A 216 -16.60 13.44 -3.90
N GLU A 217 -17.49 14.30 -4.42
CA GLU A 217 -17.40 14.81 -5.80
C GLU A 217 -16.15 15.68 -5.99
N ASN A 218 -15.75 16.46 -4.99
CA ASN A 218 -14.52 17.24 -5.06
C ASN A 218 -13.26 16.36 -4.99
N LEU A 219 -13.25 15.30 -4.19
CA LEU A 219 -12.16 14.31 -4.19
C LEU A 219 -12.01 13.60 -5.55
N VAL A 220 -13.12 13.32 -6.25
CA VAL A 220 -13.06 12.83 -7.64
C VAL A 220 -12.35 13.82 -8.55
N LYS A 221 -12.70 15.11 -8.48
CA LYS A 221 -12.03 16.16 -9.28
C LYS A 221 -10.54 16.25 -8.96
N VAL A 222 -10.16 16.16 -7.69
CA VAL A 222 -8.75 16.11 -7.29
C VAL A 222 -8.03 14.94 -7.95
N GLY A 223 -8.64 13.75 -7.97
CA GLY A 223 -8.08 12.59 -8.68
C GLY A 223 -7.93 12.81 -10.19
N GLU A 224 -8.95 13.41 -10.83
CA GLU A 224 -8.92 13.75 -12.26
C GLU A 224 -7.84 14.79 -12.59
N GLU A 225 -7.64 15.79 -11.73
CA GLU A 225 -6.59 16.79 -11.86
C GLU A 225 -5.20 16.19 -11.60
N LEU A 226 -5.07 15.28 -10.63
CA LEU A 226 -3.84 14.59 -10.30
C LEU A 226 -3.31 13.77 -11.48
N LEU A 227 -4.20 13.18 -12.29
CA LEU A 227 -3.81 12.51 -13.54
C LEU A 227 -3.07 13.44 -14.51
N LYS A 228 -3.39 14.74 -14.51
CA LYS A 228 -2.77 15.74 -15.39
C LYS A 228 -1.51 16.36 -14.81
N LYS A 229 -1.27 16.22 -13.50
CA LYS A 229 -0.04 16.68 -12.85
C LYS A 229 1.17 15.83 -13.32
N PRO A 230 2.38 16.41 -13.37
CA PRO A 230 3.60 15.65 -13.65
C PRO A 230 3.86 14.56 -12.62
N VAL A 231 4.49 13.47 -13.05
CA VAL A 231 5.05 12.47 -12.13
C VAL A 231 6.04 13.17 -11.21
N SER A 232 5.89 12.89 -9.91
CA SER A 232 6.69 13.51 -8.86
C SER A 232 7.34 12.44 -8.00
N ARG A 233 8.45 12.78 -7.33
CA ARG A 233 9.11 11.93 -6.33
C ARG A 233 9.45 12.75 -5.10
N VAL A 234 9.53 12.09 -3.96
CA VAL A 234 10.00 12.73 -2.73
C VAL A 234 11.43 13.26 -2.91
N ASN A 235 11.62 14.53 -2.57
CA ASN A 235 12.93 15.13 -2.43
C ASN A 235 13.48 14.74 -1.06
N MET A 236 14.62 14.04 -1.03
CA MET A 236 15.21 13.47 0.18
C MET A 236 15.67 14.51 1.21
N ALA A 237 15.91 15.75 0.79
CA ALA A 237 16.35 16.82 1.68
C ALA A 237 15.16 17.55 2.33
N THR A 238 14.04 17.66 1.62
CA THR A 238 12.89 18.48 2.04
C THR A 238 11.66 17.66 2.44
N GLY A 239 11.57 16.39 2.05
CA GLY A 239 10.40 15.54 2.25
C GLY A 239 9.20 15.88 1.35
N VAL A 240 9.37 16.84 0.43
CA VAL A 240 8.32 17.33 -0.48
C VAL A 240 8.38 16.58 -1.80
N PHE A 241 7.22 16.28 -2.41
CA PHE A 241 7.15 15.71 -3.74
C PHE A 241 7.43 16.76 -4.82
N GLU A 242 8.42 16.50 -5.66
CA GLU A 242 8.84 17.38 -6.74
C GLU A 242 8.70 16.69 -8.11
N PRO A 243 8.24 17.41 -9.15
CA PRO A 243 8.18 16.89 -10.52
C PRO A 243 9.55 16.41 -11.01
N ILE A 244 9.63 15.15 -11.46
CA ILE A 244 10.89 14.58 -11.97
C ILE A 244 11.11 14.86 -13.46
N ASN A 245 10.03 15.02 -14.22
CA ASN A 245 10.04 15.27 -15.65
C ASN A 245 8.70 15.88 -16.10
N LYS A 246 8.48 15.97 -17.42
CA LYS A 246 7.23 16.52 -17.99
C LYS A 246 6.12 15.48 -18.19
N MET A 247 6.39 14.19 -17.96
CA MET A 247 5.42 13.12 -18.12
C MET A 247 4.34 13.26 -17.05
N THR A 248 3.08 13.15 -17.44
CA THR A 248 1.96 13.20 -16.50
C THR A 248 1.73 11.86 -15.81
N ASN A 249 1.02 11.87 -14.69
CA ASN A 249 0.59 10.64 -14.02
C ASN A 249 -0.26 9.75 -14.95
N GLU A 250 -1.12 10.34 -15.79
CA GLU A 250 -1.90 9.63 -16.80
C GLU A 250 -1.00 8.90 -17.81
N GLU A 251 0.01 9.58 -18.35
CA GLU A 251 0.95 8.99 -19.31
C GLU A 251 1.75 7.85 -18.68
N ALA A 252 2.19 8.02 -17.43
CA ALA A 252 2.92 7.01 -16.67
C ALA A 252 2.04 5.78 -16.39
N LEU A 253 0.76 5.97 -16.01
CA LEU A 253 -0.21 4.89 -15.83
C LEU A 253 -0.49 4.15 -17.14
N ILE A 254 -0.61 4.85 -18.27
CA ILE A 254 -0.76 4.21 -19.58
C ILE A 254 0.48 3.38 -19.94
N LYS A 255 1.70 3.89 -19.67
CA LYS A 255 2.95 3.13 -19.86
C LYS A 255 2.94 1.87 -19.00
N LEU A 256 2.60 2.00 -17.72
CA LEU A 256 2.51 0.89 -16.79
C LEU A 256 1.47 -0.15 -17.22
N ALA A 257 0.27 0.27 -17.61
CA ALA A 257 -0.79 -0.62 -18.08
C ALA A 257 -0.37 -1.44 -19.32
N LYS A 258 0.39 -0.84 -20.24
CA LYS A 258 0.97 -1.55 -21.39
C LYS A 258 1.99 -2.62 -20.95
N LEU A 259 2.84 -2.31 -19.96
CA LEU A 259 3.79 -3.28 -19.40
C LEU A 259 3.05 -4.46 -18.74
N LEU A 260 2.05 -4.17 -17.90
CA LEU A 260 1.23 -5.18 -17.24
C LEU A 260 0.50 -6.08 -18.26
N SER A 261 -0.11 -5.50 -19.29
CA SER A 261 -0.78 -6.26 -20.35
C SER A 261 0.20 -7.14 -21.13
N ARG A 262 1.40 -6.65 -21.43
CA ARG A 262 2.44 -7.44 -22.09
C ARG A 262 2.89 -8.62 -21.22
N GLU A 263 3.16 -8.38 -19.95
CA GLU A 263 3.57 -9.42 -19.00
C GLU A 263 2.46 -10.47 -18.83
N MET A 264 1.19 -10.07 -18.75
CA MET A 264 0.05 -10.98 -18.72
C MET A 264 0.02 -11.90 -19.95
N HIS A 265 0.10 -11.36 -21.17
CA HIS A 265 0.11 -12.18 -22.39
C HIS A 265 1.33 -13.12 -22.47
N LEU A 266 2.49 -12.69 -21.98
CA LEU A 266 3.68 -13.56 -21.91
C LEU A 266 3.45 -14.74 -20.97
N ARG A 267 2.82 -14.52 -19.81
CA ARG A 267 2.49 -15.59 -18.85
C ARG A 267 1.48 -16.58 -19.44
N GLU A 268 0.47 -16.09 -20.15
CA GLU A 268 -0.52 -16.93 -20.83
C GLU A 268 0.11 -17.80 -21.93
N ALA A 269 0.95 -17.20 -22.78
CA ALA A 269 1.65 -17.92 -23.84
C ALA A 269 2.58 -19.01 -23.30
N ASN A 270 3.34 -18.70 -22.23
CA ASN A 270 4.23 -19.65 -21.58
C ASN A 270 3.47 -20.78 -20.86
N SER A 271 2.27 -20.51 -20.36
CA SER A 271 1.41 -21.52 -19.73
C SER A 271 0.76 -22.45 -20.77
N ALA A 272 0.52 -21.96 -21.99
CA ALA A 272 -0.07 -22.74 -23.08
C ALA A 272 0.95 -23.64 -23.82
N GLY A 273 2.24 -23.26 -23.83
CA GLY A 273 3.31 -24.02 -24.51
C GLY A 273 3.91 -25.19 -23.70
N GLY A 274 3.45 -25.42 -22.47
CA GLY A 274 3.99 -26.41 -21.53
C GLY A 274 3.21 -27.73 -21.42
N ASN A 275 2.36 -28.07 -22.40
CA ASN A 275 1.63 -29.35 -22.48
C ASN A 275 2.19 -30.26 -23.57
#